data_AF-A0A1Q7Q7M5-F1
#
_entry.id   AF-A0A1Q7Q7M5-F1
#
_cell.length_a   1.000
_cell.length_b   1.000
_cell.length_c   1.000
_cell.angle_alpha   90.00
_cell.angle_beta   90.00
_cell.angle_gamma   90.00
#
_symmetry.space_group_name_H-M   'P 1'
#
loop_
_entity.id
_entity.type
_entity.pdbx_description
1 polymer ?
#
loop_
_entity_poly.entity_id
_entity_poly.type
_entity_poly.pdbx_seq_one_letter_code
_entity_poly.pdbx_strand_id
1 'polypeptide(L)'
;MEALTSTAIQRGLSTRRFGRPVMVHESVRSTNDEAGALAQQGASEGTTVIARIQTGGRGRRGRAWLSPAGGLWLSVVLRPKVALEQWPLVGLAASAGAADAVREVARLQARVKWPNDLLIEDRKLGGVL
;
A
#
# COMPACT_ATOMS: atom_id res chain seq x y z
N MET A 1 -21.60 -6.12 4.59
CA MET A 1 -20.40 -5.82 3.79
C MET A 1 -19.76 -7.13 3.42
N GLU A 2 -19.56 -7.37 2.13
CA GLU A 2 -18.87 -8.57 1.64
C GLU A 2 -17.43 -8.58 2.18
N ALA A 3 -16.93 -9.74 2.61
CA ALA A 3 -15.57 -9.85 3.10
C ALA A 3 -14.58 -9.55 1.97
N LEU A 4 -13.53 -8.77 2.25
CA LEU A 4 -12.46 -8.52 1.28
C LEU A 4 -11.74 -9.85 1.02
N THR A 5 -11.94 -10.46 -0.14
CA THR A 5 -11.29 -11.73 -0.51
C THR A 5 -10.31 -11.53 -1.64
N SER A 6 -9.27 -12.37 -1.71
CA SER A 6 -8.29 -12.34 -2.81
C SER A 6 -8.97 -12.49 -4.17
N THR A 7 -9.95 -13.39 -4.28
CA THR A 7 -10.73 -13.62 -5.50
C THR A 7 -11.53 -12.39 -5.94
N ALA A 8 -12.24 -11.74 -5.01
CA ALA A 8 -13.01 -10.53 -5.33
C ALA A 8 -12.10 -9.40 -5.83
N ILE A 9 -10.96 -9.20 -5.17
CA ILE A 9 -9.97 -8.20 -5.57
C ILE A 9 -9.42 -8.52 -6.96
N GLN A 10 -8.99 -9.76 -7.20
CA GLN A 10 -8.43 -10.15 -8.50
C GLN A 10 -9.41 -9.99 -9.66
N ARG A 11 -10.71 -10.21 -9.43
CA ARG A 11 -11.75 -9.98 -10.44
C ARG A 11 -11.93 -8.49 -10.77
N GLY A 12 -11.74 -7.61 -9.79
CA GLY A 12 -11.82 -6.15 -9.97
C GLY A 12 -10.56 -5.52 -10.57
N LEU A 13 -9.45 -6.26 -10.65
CA LEU A 13 -8.17 -5.75 -11.15
C LEU A 13 -7.96 -6.02 -12.64
N SER A 14 -7.81 -4.93 -13.41
CA SER A 14 -7.36 -4.94 -14.80
C SER A 14 -5.83 -5.06 -14.94
N THR A 15 -5.09 -4.94 -13.83
CA THR A 15 -3.64 -5.01 -13.79
C THR A 15 -3.15 -6.41 -14.13
N ARG A 16 -2.07 -6.48 -14.95
CA ARG A 16 -1.41 -7.75 -15.28
C ARG A 16 -0.30 -8.14 -14.31
N ARG A 17 0.27 -7.15 -13.59
CA ARG A 17 1.41 -7.31 -12.68
C ARG A 17 1.03 -7.09 -11.21
N PHE A 18 0.48 -5.92 -10.88
CA PHE A 18 0.15 -5.58 -9.50
C PHE A 18 -1.10 -6.32 -9.00
N GLY A 19 -1.10 -6.76 -7.74
CA GLY A 19 -2.18 -7.56 -7.15
C GLY A 19 -2.19 -9.03 -7.60
N ARG A 20 -1.07 -9.51 -8.18
CA ARG A 20 -0.96 -10.87 -8.74
C ARG A 20 0.37 -11.52 -8.30
N PRO A 21 0.37 -12.35 -7.24
CA PRO A 21 -0.77 -12.71 -6.39
C PRO A 21 -1.18 -11.60 -5.41
N VAL A 22 -2.38 -11.73 -4.83
CA VAL A 22 -2.85 -10.92 -3.69
C VAL A 22 -3.16 -11.84 -2.52
N MET A 23 -2.62 -11.51 -1.35
CA MET A 23 -2.83 -12.20 -0.09
C MET A 23 -3.62 -11.27 0.82
N VAL A 24 -4.76 -11.75 1.33
CA VAL A 24 -5.63 -10.97 2.20
C VAL A 24 -5.65 -11.61 3.57
N HIS A 25 -5.30 -10.83 4.59
CA HIS A 25 -5.22 -11.27 5.98
C HIS A 25 -6.23 -10.53 6.83
N GLU A 26 -6.74 -11.22 7.84
CA GLU A 26 -7.62 -10.61 8.84
C GLU A 26 -6.84 -9.67 9.77
N SER A 27 -5.66 -10.10 10.21
CA SER A 27 -4.78 -9.30 11.06
C SER A 27 -3.33 -9.75 10.87
N VAL A 28 -2.41 -8.79 10.76
CA VAL A 28 -0.97 -9.02 10.70
C VAL A 28 -0.26 -8.01 11.59
N ARG A 29 1.03 -8.23 11.88
CA ARG A 29 1.81 -7.20 12.58
C ARG A 29 2.01 -5.97 11.68
N SER A 30 2.50 -6.16 10.46
CA SER A 30 2.62 -5.13 9.44
C SER A 30 2.59 -5.77 8.06
N THR A 31 1.77 -5.28 7.14
CA THR A 31 1.76 -5.74 5.75
C THR A 31 3.13 -5.58 5.09
N ASN A 32 3.91 -4.59 5.52
CA ASN A 32 5.25 -4.33 5.01
C ASN A 32 6.26 -5.38 5.48
N ASP A 33 6.10 -5.93 6.69
CA ASP A 33 6.92 -7.05 7.16
C ASP A 33 6.60 -8.32 6.38
N GLU A 34 5.31 -8.62 6.21
CA GLU A 34 4.85 -9.79 5.45
C GLU A 34 5.33 -9.71 4.00
N ALA A 35 5.15 -8.56 3.33
CA ALA A 35 5.63 -8.35 1.97
C ALA A 35 7.17 -8.42 1.89
N GLY A 36 7.89 -7.92 2.90
CA GLY A 36 9.34 -8.03 2.98
C GLY A 36 9.83 -9.48 3.11
N ALA A 37 9.18 -10.27 3.96
CA ALA A 37 9.48 -11.69 4.12
C ALA A 37 9.23 -12.47 2.82
N LEU A 38 8.12 -12.21 2.14
CA LEU A 38 7.82 -12.80 0.83
C LEU A 38 8.84 -12.38 -0.23
N ALA A 39 9.26 -11.12 -0.24
CA ALA A 39 10.28 -10.63 -1.16
C ALA A 39 11.63 -11.34 -0.95
N GLN A 40 12.03 -11.60 0.30
CA GLN A 40 13.23 -12.36 0.63
C GLN A 40 13.12 -13.84 0.20
N GLN A 41 11.92 -14.41 0.23
CA GLN A 41 11.63 -15.76 -0.28
C GLN A 41 11.51 -15.83 -1.81
N GLY A 42 11.75 -14.73 -2.52
CA GLY A 42 11.74 -14.70 -3.99
C GLY A 42 10.39 -14.42 -4.63
N ALA A 43 9.42 -13.88 -3.89
CA ALA A 43 8.13 -13.48 -4.45
C ALA A 43 8.30 -12.52 -5.65
N SER A 44 7.42 -12.71 -6.65
CA SER A 44 7.42 -11.94 -7.89
C SER A 44 7.01 -10.48 -7.66
N GLU A 45 7.47 -9.60 -8.54
CA GLU A 45 6.99 -8.23 -8.58
C GLU A 45 5.46 -8.18 -8.72
N GLY A 46 4.82 -7.33 -7.93
CA GLY A 46 3.38 -7.16 -7.89
C GLY A 46 2.66 -8.05 -6.87
N THR A 47 3.37 -8.96 -6.20
CA THR A 47 2.87 -9.65 -5.00
C THR A 47 2.39 -8.61 -4.00
N THR A 48 1.11 -8.68 -3.64
CA THR A 48 0.44 -7.68 -2.80
C THR A 48 -0.10 -8.33 -1.55
N VAL A 49 0.26 -7.78 -0.39
CA VAL A 49 -0.30 -8.15 0.91
C VAL A 49 -1.28 -7.09 1.33
N ILE A 50 -2.48 -7.48 1.73
CA ILE A 50 -3.52 -6.62 2.29
C ILE A 50 -3.92 -7.18 3.64
N ALA A 51 -4.16 -6.30 4.62
CA ALA A 51 -4.69 -6.72 5.91
C ALA A 51 -5.86 -5.84 6.34
N ARG A 52 -6.86 -6.42 7.01
CA ARG A 52 -7.95 -5.64 7.62
C ARG A 52 -7.46 -4.86 8.83
N ILE A 53 -6.49 -5.40 9.58
CA ILE A 53 -5.90 -4.77 10.77
C ILE A 53 -4.37 -4.95 10.73
N GLN A 54 -3.62 -3.91 11.12
CA GLN A 54 -2.20 -4.07 11.52
C GLN A 54 -2.04 -3.81 13.02
N THR A 55 -1.46 -4.75 13.75
CA THR A 55 -1.21 -4.64 15.20
C THR A 55 0.10 -3.95 15.55
N GLY A 56 1.01 -3.81 14.58
CA GLY A 56 2.32 -3.18 14.70
C GLY A 56 2.68 -2.35 13.47
N GLY A 57 1.69 -1.61 12.93
CA GLY A 57 1.88 -0.73 11.79
C GLY A 57 2.97 0.32 12.06
N ARG A 58 3.78 0.63 11.04
CA ARG A 58 4.89 1.58 11.13
C ARG A 58 4.74 2.69 10.12
N GLY A 59 5.11 3.89 10.54
CA GLY A 59 5.40 5.03 9.70
C GLY A 59 6.91 5.28 9.61
N ARG A 60 7.28 6.34 8.89
CA ARG A 60 8.68 6.74 8.72
C ARG A 60 9.33 7.09 10.06
N ARG A 61 10.66 6.92 10.11
CA ARG A 61 11.49 7.22 11.30
C ARG A 61 11.03 6.47 12.56
N GLY A 62 10.52 5.24 12.39
CA GLY A 62 10.12 4.37 13.50
C GLY A 62 8.83 4.78 14.22
N ARG A 63 8.07 5.75 13.70
CA ARG A 63 6.78 6.15 14.31
C ARG A 63 5.76 5.03 14.19
N ALA A 64 4.91 4.86 15.19
CA ALA A 64 3.78 3.95 15.10
C ALA A 64 2.74 4.45 14.08
N TRP A 65 2.07 3.53 13.39
CA TRP A 65 0.97 3.82 12.49
C TRP A 65 -0.26 2.99 12.86
N LEU A 66 -1.30 3.68 13.36
CA LEU A 66 -2.55 3.05 13.78
C LEU A 66 -3.31 2.53 12.55
N SER A 67 -3.64 1.23 12.54
CA SER A 67 -4.26 0.56 11.38
C SER A 67 -5.43 -0.34 11.81
N PRO A 68 -6.54 0.23 12.31
CA PRO A 68 -7.70 -0.55 12.71
C PRO A 68 -8.48 -1.01 11.47
N ALA A 69 -9.52 -1.81 11.70
CA ALA A 69 -10.45 -2.16 10.63
C ALA A 69 -11.12 -0.91 10.03
N GLY A 70 -11.40 -0.95 8.74
CA GLY A 70 -12.07 0.13 8.01
C GLY A 70 -11.15 1.00 7.15
N GLY A 71 -9.83 0.84 7.25
CA GLY A 71 -8.87 1.40 6.29
C GLY A 71 -8.37 0.37 5.28
N LEU A 72 -7.56 0.84 4.32
CA LEU A 72 -6.86 0.01 3.35
C LEU A 72 -5.38 -0.06 3.72
N TRP A 73 -4.96 -1.19 4.30
CA TRP A 73 -3.57 -1.43 4.68
C TRP A 73 -2.98 -2.44 3.71
N LEU A 74 -2.00 -2.01 2.91
CA LEU A 74 -1.38 -2.87 1.91
C LEU A 74 0.10 -2.60 1.71
N SER A 75 0.80 -3.60 1.18
CA SER A 75 2.18 -3.49 0.75
C SER A 75 2.38 -4.30 -0.54
N VAL A 76 3.16 -3.77 -1.47
CA VAL A 76 3.42 -4.38 -2.78
C VAL A 76 4.91 -4.64 -2.95
N VAL A 77 5.27 -5.86 -3.32
CA VAL A 77 6.65 -6.21 -3.66
C VAL A 77 7.00 -5.61 -5.03
N LEU A 78 8.06 -4.80 -5.06
CA LEU A 78 8.59 -4.20 -6.29
C LEU A 78 9.99 -4.73 -6.61
N ARG A 79 10.33 -4.79 -7.91
CA ARG A 79 11.67 -5.20 -8.39
C ARG A 79 12.21 -4.14 -9.37
N PRO A 80 12.44 -2.90 -8.89
CA PRO A 80 12.84 -1.79 -9.75
C PRO A 80 14.18 -2.08 -10.45
N LYS A 81 14.22 -1.87 -11.77
CA LYS A 81 15.45 -1.96 -12.58
C LYS A 81 16.08 -0.58 -12.78
N VAL A 82 16.26 0.15 -11.68
CA VAL A 82 16.87 1.49 -11.64
C VAL A 82 17.99 1.52 -10.61
N ALA A 83 18.88 2.51 -10.72
CA ALA A 83 19.99 2.68 -9.78
C ALA A 83 19.47 2.94 -8.35
N LEU A 84 20.22 2.55 -7.32
CA LEU A 84 19.78 2.64 -5.91
C LEU A 84 19.44 4.08 -5.51
N GLU A 85 20.16 5.04 -6.05
CA GLU A 85 19.97 6.48 -5.83
C GLU A 85 18.60 6.97 -6.33
N GLN A 86 17.98 6.23 -7.26
CA GLN A 86 16.68 6.53 -7.84
C GLN A 86 15.52 5.85 -7.10
N TRP A 87 15.79 4.95 -6.15
CA TRP A 87 14.73 4.26 -5.38
C TRP A 87 13.76 5.22 -4.66
N PRO A 88 14.18 6.38 -4.11
CA PRO A 88 13.24 7.34 -3.55
C PRO A 88 12.15 7.79 -4.53
N LEU A 89 12.44 7.82 -5.84
CA LEU A 89 11.44 8.19 -6.87
C LEU A 89 10.28 7.19 -6.93
N VAL A 90 10.51 5.92 -6.59
CA VAL A 90 9.46 4.89 -6.52
C VAL A 90 8.45 5.23 -5.42
N GLY A 91 8.92 5.65 -4.25
CA GLY A 91 8.06 6.08 -3.14
C GLY A 91 7.28 7.36 -3.45
N LEU A 92 7.91 8.31 -4.16
CA LEU A 92 7.24 9.53 -4.64
C LEU A 92 6.14 9.19 -5.65
N ALA A 93 6.42 8.30 -6.61
CA ALA A 93 5.45 7.84 -7.59
C ALA A 93 4.28 7.08 -6.94
N ALA A 94 4.55 6.24 -5.94
CA ALA A 94 3.52 5.55 -5.17
C ALA A 94 2.60 6.54 -4.42
N SER A 95 3.18 7.59 -3.83
CA SER A 95 2.41 8.63 -3.13
C SER A 95 1.52 9.42 -4.08
N ALA A 96 2.04 9.79 -5.26
CA ALA A 96 1.26 10.44 -6.31
C ALA A 96 0.12 9.55 -6.81
N GLY A 97 0.41 8.30 -7.17
CA GLY A 97 -0.60 7.35 -7.64
C GLY A 97 -1.68 7.03 -6.61
N ALA A 98 -1.33 6.98 -5.31
CA ALA A 98 -2.31 6.82 -4.25
C ALA A 98 -3.25 8.03 -4.12
N ALA A 99 -2.72 9.25 -4.26
CA ALA A 99 -3.55 10.46 -4.29
C ALA A 99 -4.47 10.48 -5.53
N ASP A 100 -3.96 10.08 -6.69
CA ASP A 100 -4.75 9.94 -7.93
C ASP A 100 -5.89 8.95 -7.74
N ALA A 101 -5.63 7.78 -7.17
CA ALA A 101 -6.65 6.77 -6.91
C ALA A 101 -7.76 7.30 -5.98
N VAL A 102 -7.42 8.06 -4.93
CA VAL A 102 -8.43 8.69 -4.05
C VAL A 102 -9.25 9.72 -4.82
N ARG A 103 -8.61 10.57 -5.65
CA ARG A 103 -9.30 11.55 -6.48
C ARG A 103 -10.27 10.89 -7.47
N GLU A 104 -9.88 9.77 -8.06
CA GLU A 104 -10.69 9.05 -9.04
C GLU A 104 -11.87 8.31 -8.40
N VAL A 105 -11.60 7.53 -7.34
CA VAL A 105 -12.59 6.63 -6.74
C VAL A 105 -13.52 7.37 -5.78
N ALA A 106 -12.96 8.18 -4.87
CA ALA A 106 -13.74 8.86 -3.85
C ALA A 106 -14.21 10.25 -4.27
N ARG A 107 -13.71 10.79 -5.40
CA ARG A 107 -13.98 12.16 -5.87
C ARG A 107 -13.60 13.25 -4.86
N LEU A 108 -12.63 12.94 -4.00
CA LEU A 108 -12.09 13.86 -2.98
C LEU A 108 -10.79 14.50 -3.46
N GLN A 109 -10.57 15.78 -3.15
CA GLN A 109 -9.37 16.53 -3.55
C GLN A 109 -8.14 16.15 -2.72
N ALA A 110 -7.65 14.92 -2.91
CA ALA A 110 -6.44 14.43 -2.26
C ALA A 110 -5.18 15.09 -2.85
N ARG A 111 -4.27 15.50 -1.97
CA ARG A 111 -2.95 16.07 -2.31
C ARG A 111 -1.85 15.33 -1.59
N VAL A 112 -0.65 15.34 -2.16
CA VAL A 112 0.55 14.81 -1.51
C VAL A 112 1.26 15.95 -0.78
N LYS A 113 1.38 15.84 0.54
CA LYS A 113 2.41 16.57 1.29
C LYS A 113 3.67 15.75 1.24
N TRP A 114 4.63 16.27 0.50
CA TRP A 114 5.85 15.56 0.24
C TRP A 114 6.61 15.20 1.54
N PRO A 115 7.24 14.00 1.57
CA PRO A 115 7.38 13.10 0.44
C PRO A 115 6.30 11.99 0.35
N ASN A 116 5.45 11.81 1.37
CA ASN A 116 4.73 10.54 1.52
C ASN A 116 3.37 10.61 2.23
N ASP A 117 2.87 11.80 2.55
CA ASP A 117 1.61 11.96 3.27
C ASP A 117 0.49 12.37 2.30
N LEU A 118 -0.65 11.67 2.35
CA LEU A 118 -1.85 12.05 1.62
C LEU A 118 -2.72 12.92 2.52
N LEU A 119 -3.19 14.06 2.01
CA LEU A 119 -4.12 14.94 2.71
C LEU A 119 -5.35 15.21 1.87
N ILE A 120 -6.46 15.40 2.58
CA ILE A 120 -7.64 16.10 2.06
C ILE A 120 -7.75 17.36 2.89
N GLU A 121 -7.83 18.52 2.22
CA GLU A 121 -7.66 19.82 2.87
C GLU A 121 -6.29 19.85 3.60
N ASP A 122 -6.29 20.03 4.92
CA ASP A 122 -5.10 20.03 5.79
C ASP A 122 -5.08 18.85 6.77
N ARG A 123 -5.95 17.85 6.55
CA ARG A 123 -6.03 16.64 7.39
C ARG A 123 -5.39 15.45 6.69
N LYS A 124 -4.61 14.68 7.45
CA LYS A 124 -3.94 13.49 6.94
C LYS A 124 -4.94 12.36 6.72
N LEU A 125 -5.04 11.91 5.47
CA LEU A 125 -5.86 10.77 5.04
C LEU A 125 -5.08 9.45 5.18
N GLY A 126 -3.80 9.46 4.79
CA GLY A 126 -2.99 8.25 4.71
C GLY A 126 -1.52 8.57 4.50
N GLY A 127 -0.72 7.54 4.30
CA GLY A 127 0.70 7.70 4.02
C GLY A 127 1.28 6.47 3.33
N VAL A 128 2.35 6.70 2.58
CA VAL A 128 3.19 5.67 1.97
C VAL A 128 4.47 5.52 2.80
N LEU A 129 4.99 4.30 2.88
CA LEU A 129 6.25 3.98 3.56
C LEU A 129 7.29 3.52 2.54
#